data_AF-A7TI26-F1
#
_entry.id   AF-A7TI26-F1
#
_cell.length_a   1.000
_cell.length_b   1.000
_cell.length_c   1.000
_cell.angle_alpha   90.00
_cell.angle_beta   90.00
_cell.angle_gamma   90.00
#
_symmetry.space_group_name_H-M   'P 1'
#
loop_
_entity.id
_entity.type
_entity.pdbx_description
1 polymer ?
#
loop_
_entity_poly.entity_id
_entity_poly.type
_entity_poly.pdbx_seq_one_letter_code
_entity_poly.pdbx_strand_id
1 'polypeptide(L)'
;MFARLINGQGRTHGITGMRHLSCGRAIYQKSNSTPIFDHTQLNPISKNSKKTNSLQMMGSTTSTETDSSTTTGGFKYAFNPREDAMDSKLTGVLAGRTVDVYNNDIASAFRQLSSKLTANNIAVDRRTQRFYMKPGKVAELKKSQRHRREFMMGFKRLMDIVKDAKRKGY
;
A
#
# COMPACT_ATOMS: atom_id res chain seq x y z
N MET A 1 14.32 5.15 -52.15
CA MET A 1 14.49 6.61 -52.08
C MET A 1 13.27 7.21 -51.41
N PHE A 2 13.42 7.85 -50.24
CA PHE A 2 12.91 9.19 -49.93
C PHE A 2 13.26 9.51 -48.48
N ALA A 3 13.86 10.69 -48.30
CA ALA A 3 14.75 11.05 -47.23
C ALA A 3 14.05 11.58 -45.96
N ARG A 4 14.73 11.37 -44.83
CA ARG A 4 14.61 12.15 -43.59
C ARG A 4 14.80 13.63 -43.88
N LEU A 5 13.94 14.50 -43.35
CA LEU A 5 14.27 15.87 -42.97
C LEU A 5 13.25 16.36 -41.95
N ILE A 6 13.61 16.44 -40.66
CA ILE A 6 12.89 17.28 -39.69
C ILE A 6 13.94 18.13 -39.01
N ASN A 7 13.95 19.40 -39.41
CA ASN A 7 14.83 20.44 -38.93
C ASN A 7 14.57 20.73 -37.45
N GLY A 8 15.66 20.74 -36.67
CA GLY A 8 15.68 21.31 -35.34
C GLY A 8 15.59 22.83 -35.38
N GLN A 9 14.81 23.40 -34.47
CA GLN A 9 14.92 24.80 -34.07
C GLN A 9 14.84 24.85 -32.55
N GLY A 10 16.01 24.86 -31.92
CA GLY A 10 16.16 25.19 -30.51
C GLY A 10 15.98 26.70 -30.33
N ARG A 11 14.94 27.10 -29.59
CA ARG A 11 14.81 28.46 -29.07
C ARG A 11 15.26 28.46 -27.61
N THR A 12 16.50 28.86 -27.39
CA THR A 12 17.06 29.17 -26.08
C THR A 12 16.78 30.63 -25.75
N HIS A 13 15.84 30.91 -24.86
CA HIS A 13 15.78 32.20 -24.18
C HIS A 13 16.52 32.09 -22.85
N GLY A 14 17.74 32.62 -22.83
CA GLY A 14 18.53 32.82 -21.63
C GLY A 14 17.90 33.94 -20.80
N ILE A 15 17.39 33.60 -19.63
CA ILE A 15 17.01 34.58 -18.60
C ILE A 15 18.05 34.44 -17.49
N THR A 16 19.02 35.33 -17.50
CA THR A 16 20.11 35.41 -16.53
C THR A 16 19.58 36.00 -15.22
N GLY A 17 19.03 35.14 -14.36
CA GLY A 17 18.71 35.49 -12.97
C GLY A 17 19.83 35.03 -12.04
N MET A 18 20.77 35.91 -11.72
CA MET A 18 21.77 35.71 -10.67
C MET A 18 21.04 35.58 -9.31
N ARG A 19 20.85 34.35 -8.84
CA ARG A 19 20.42 34.08 -7.46
C ARG A 19 21.65 33.82 -6.62
N HIS A 20 21.96 34.78 -5.74
CA HIS A 20 22.97 34.64 -4.70
C HIS A 20 22.55 33.49 -3.77
N LEU A 21 23.27 32.37 -3.82
CA LEU A 21 23.09 31.27 -2.88
C LEU A 21 23.89 31.61 -1.62
N SER A 22 23.21 31.99 -0.54
CA SER A 22 23.82 31.99 0.79
C SER A 22 24.02 30.52 1.20
N CYS A 23 25.27 30.11 1.33
CA CYS A 23 25.61 28.82 1.92
C CYS A 23 25.34 28.88 3.42
N GLY A 24 24.26 28.23 3.87
CA GLY A 24 24.02 27.97 5.28
C GLY A 24 25.04 26.97 5.81
N ARG A 25 25.79 27.38 6.82
CA ARG A 25 26.78 26.58 7.54
C ARG A 25 26.07 25.47 8.32
N ALA A 26 26.29 24.20 7.97
CA ALA A 26 25.75 23.08 8.72
C ALA A 26 26.48 22.97 10.07
N ILE A 27 25.73 23.13 11.16
CA ILE A 27 26.21 22.89 12.52
C ILE A 27 26.27 21.37 12.71
N TYR A 28 27.47 20.84 12.90
CA TYR A 28 27.71 19.45 13.25
C TYR A 28 27.30 19.24 14.71
N GLN A 29 26.12 18.65 14.95
CA GLN A 29 25.76 18.18 16.29
C GLN A 29 26.39 16.80 16.51
N LYS A 30 27.31 16.77 17.47
CA LYS A 30 27.97 15.58 18.02
C LYS A 30 26.89 14.67 18.62
N SER A 31 26.70 13.48 18.04
CA SER A 31 25.78 12.47 18.57
C SER A 31 26.33 11.92 19.89
N ASN A 32 25.62 12.16 20.99
CA ASN A 32 25.84 11.43 22.24
C ASN A 32 25.51 9.96 22.00
N SER A 33 26.47 9.08 22.31
CA SER A 33 26.36 7.64 22.15
C SER A 33 25.44 7.06 23.23
N THR A 34 24.14 7.01 22.95
CA THR A 34 23.28 5.99 23.52
C THR A 34 23.00 4.96 22.42
N PRO A 35 23.15 3.65 22.70
CA PRO A 35 22.79 2.65 21.69
C PRO A 35 21.30 2.80 21.36
N ILE A 36 21.00 2.78 20.07
CA ILE A 36 19.62 2.89 19.53
C ILE A 36 18.71 1.74 19.99
N PHE A 37 19.30 0.71 20.60
CA PHE A 37 18.64 -0.52 21.01
C PHE A 37 19.01 -0.86 22.46
N ASP A 38 18.02 -0.75 23.35
CA ASP A 38 18.13 -1.13 24.77
C ASP A 38 17.59 -2.55 24.94
N HIS A 39 18.49 -3.52 25.00
CA HIS A 39 18.17 -4.94 25.10
C HIS A 39 17.56 -5.32 26.47
N THR A 40 17.58 -4.42 27.47
CA THR A 40 16.94 -4.64 28.76
C THR A 40 15.42 -4.40 28.74
N GLN A 41 14.91 -3.77 27.68
CA GLN A 41 13.46 -3.56 27.46
C GLN A 41 12.79 -4.75 26.74
N LEU A 42 13.56 -5.78 26.40
CA LEU A 42 12.99 -7.05 25.95
C LEU A 42 12.51 -7.81 27.19
N ASN A 43 11.20 -7.95 27.31
CA ASN A 43 10.54 -8.76 28.32
C ASN A 43 11.04 -10.20 28.20
N PRO A 44 11.88 -10.72 29.11
CA PRO A 44 12.28 -12.11 29.03
C PRO A 44 11.03 -12.94 29.36
N ILE A 45 10.58 -13.78 28.41
CA ILE A 45 9.57 -14.81 28.68
C ILE A 45 10.21 -15.81 29.67
N SER A 46 10.23 -15.42 30.93
CA SER A 46 10.60 -16.27 32.05
C SER A 46 9.38 -17.12 32.37
N LYS A 47 9.54 -18.43 32.17
CA LYS A 47 8.55 -19.43 32.54
C LYS A 47 8.45 -19.49 34.07
N ASN A 48 7.21 -19.44 34.54
CA ASN A 48 6.71 -19.83 35.87
C ASN A 48 6.93 -18.86 37.04
N SER A 49 5.83 -18.24 37.51
CA SER A 49 5.19 -18.63 38.79
C SER A 49 3.78 -18.02 38.90
N LYS A 50 2.96 -18.60 39.78
CA LYS A 50 1.49 -18.53 39.81
C LYS A 50 0.95 -17.45 40.76
N LYS A 51 -0.37 -17.18 40.62
CA LYS A 51 -1.36 -16.60 41.58
C LYS A 51 -1.46 -15.06 41.60
N THR A 52 -2.62 -14.37 41.62
CA THR A 52 -4.06 -14.68 41.86
C THR A 52 -4.94 -13.43 41.59
N ASN A 53 -6.19 -13.65 41.16
CA ASN A 53 -7.48 -12.90 41.33
C ASN A 53 -7.52 -11.37 41.05
N SER A 54 -8.54 -10.72 40.46
CA SER A 54 -9.98 -10.93 40.19
C SER A 54 -10.34 -10.02 38.99
N LEU A 55 -11.39 -10.24 38.19
CA LEU A 55 -12.73 -9.69 38.41
C LEU A 55 -13.64 -10.12 37.23
N GLN A 56 -14.86 -10.55 37.54
CA GLN A 56 -15.92 -10.97 36.61
C GLN A 56 -16.59 -9.76 35.91
N MET A 57 -17.08 -9.95 34.68
CA MET A 57 -18.29 -9.29 34.15
C MET A 57 -18.98 -10.24 33.15
N MET A 58 -20.28 -10.45 33.36
CA MET A 58 -21.25 -11.27 32.60
C MET A 58 -21.76 -10.56 31.33
N GLY A 59 -22.30 -11.35 30.36
CA GLY A 59 -23.33 -10.84 29.44
C GLY A 59 -23.57 -11.60 28.12
N SER A 60 -24.41 -12.65 28.18
CA SER A 60 -25.39 -13.16 27.18
C SER A 60 -25.09 -13.26 25.66
N THR A 61 -25.28 -14.46 25.09
CA THR A 61 -26.34 -14.75 24.11
C THR A 61 -26.53 -16.28 23.96
N THR A 62 -27.77 -16.65 23.67
CA THR A 62 -28.41 -17.96 23.76
C THR A 62 -27.90 -19.01 22.76
N SER A 63 -27.81 -20.23 23.27
CA SER A 63 -27.46 -21.49 22.62
C SER A 63 -28.50 -21.99 21.62
N THR A 64 -28.04 -22.47 20.47
CA THR A 64 -28.66 -23.60 19.76
C THR A 64 -27.56 -24.63 19.54
N GLU A 65 -27.45 -25.53 20.50
CA GLU A 65 -26.52 -26.65 20.51
C GLU A 65 -27.21 -27.84 19.85
N THR A 66 -26.58 -28.43 18.84
CA THR A 66 -26.78 -29.83 18.47
C THR A 66 -25.48 -30.55 18.78
N ASP A 67 -25.42 -31.09 19.99
CA ASP A 67 -24.33 -31.92 20.49
C ASP A 67 -24.44 -33.34 19.91
N SER A 68 -23.29 -33.88 19.48
CA SER A 68 -23.05 -35.32 19.53
C SER A 68 -21.59 -35.62 19.90
N SER A 69 -21.46 -36.03 21.16
CA SER A 69 -20.54 -37.01 21.76
C SER A 69 -19.02 -36.74 21.87
N THR A 70 -18.63 -36.42 23.11
CA THR A 70 -17.72 -37.20 23.98
C THR A 70 -16.27 -37.46 23.53
N THR A 71 -15.31 -36.64 23.98
CA THR A 71 -14.15 -37.12 24.79
C THR A 71 -13.42 -35.97 25.51
N THR A 72 -13.10 -36.25 26.78
CA THR A 72 -12.21 -35.61 27.76
C THR A 72 -11.12 -34.63 27.29
N GLY A 73 -11.14 -33.43 27.89
CA GLY A 73 -10.03 -32.53 28.21
C GLY A 73 -8.68 -32.69 27.49
N GLY A 74 -8.52 -31.99 26.37
CA GLY A 74 -7.24 -31.76 25.72
C GLY A 74 -7.43 -30.94 24.45
N PHE A 75 -6.87 -29.73 24.41
CA PHE A 75 -6.61 -28.91 23.21
C PHE A 75 -7.65 -28.96 22.08
N LYS A 76 -8.61 -28.01 22.07
CA LYS A 76 -9.46 -27.69 20.90
C LYS A 76 -8.68 -27.02 19.74
N TYR A 77 -7.51 -27.55 19.41
CA TYR A 77 -6.65 -27.11 18.29
C TYR A 77 -6.31 -28.32 17.43
N ALA A 78 -7.32 -29.07 16.99
CA ALA A 78 -7.19 -29.87 15.78
C ALA A 78 -7.82 -29.09 14.62
N PHE A 79 -7.45 -27.80 14.49
CA PHE A 79 -7.57 -27.15 13.18
C PHE A 79 -6.69 -27.95 12.25
N ASN A 80 -7.25 -28.42 11.15
CA ASN A 80 -6.47 -28.97 10.06
C ASN A 80 -5.34 -27.96 9.77
N PRO A 81 -4.05 -28.31 9.89
CA PRO A 81 -2.96 -27.35 9.74
C PRO A 81 -3.03 -26.58 8.42
N ARG A 82 -3.67 -27.18 7.42
CA ARG A 82 -3.99 -26.55 6.14
C ARG A 82 -4.99 -25.39 6.28
N GLU A 83 -6.08 -25.57 7.01
CA GLU A 83 -7.14 -24.56 7.17
C GLU A 83 -6.63 -23.38 7.99
N ASP A 84 -5.92 -23.65 9.09
CA ASP A 84 -5.26 -22.61 9.89
C ASP A 84 -4.23 -21.80 9.06
N ALA A 85 -3.49 -22.47 8.18
CA ALA A 85 -2.56 -21.80 7.27
C ALA A 85 -3.27 -20.95 6.21
N MET A 86 -4.44 -21.38 5.70
CA MET A 86 -5.23 -20.59 4.73
C MET A 86 -5.90 -19.38 5.37
N ASP A 87 -6.36 -19.51 6.61
CA ASP A 87 -6.96 -18.42 7.37
C ASP A 87 -5.91 -17.44 7.92
N SER A 88 -4.65 -17.89 8.01
CA SER A 88 -3.54 -17.03 8.39
C SER A 88 -3.39 -15.88 7.40
N LYS A 89 -3.40 -14.64 7.90
CA LYS A 89 -3.25 -13.46 7.06
C LYS A 89 -1.85 -13.48 6.44
N LEU A 90 -1.79 -13.52 5.11
CA LEU A 90 -0.52 -13.33 4.41
C LEU A 90 -0.02 -11.90 4.69
N THR A 91 1.13 -11.79 5.34
CA THR A 91 1.75 -10.50 5.69
C THR A 91 3.05 -10.29 4.91
N GLY A 92 3.52 -9.04 4.87
CA GLY A 92 4.78 -8.67 4.19
C GLY A 92 4.65 -8.43 2.69
N VAL A 93 5.77 -8.53 1.97
CA VAL A 93 5.88 -8.15 0.54
C VAL A 93 5.05 -9.06 -0.38
N LEU A 94 4.81 -10.31 0.05
CA LEU A 94 4.10 -11.32 -0.74
C LEU A 94 2.58 -11.11 -0.73
N ALA A 95 2.03 -10.50 0.33
CA ALA A 95 0.58 -10.33 0.54
C ALA A 95 -0.17 -9.68 -0.64
N GLY A 96 0.47 -8.75 -1.34
CA GLY A 96 -0.11 -8.05 -2.50
C GLY A 96 0.29 -8.61 -3.87
N ARG A 97 1.08 -9.69 -3.90
CA ARG A 97 1.73 -10.23 -5.12
C ARG A 97 1.42 -11.70 -5.37
N THR A 98 0.59 -12.32 -4.54
CA THR A 98 0.14 -13.70 -4.69
C THR A 98 -1.39 -13.76 -4.80
N VAL A 99 -1.87 -14.77 -5.52
CA VAL A 99 -3.29 -15.09 -5.71
C VAL A 99 -3.39 -16.60 -5.83
N ASP A 100 -4.32 -17.22 -5.11
CA ASP A 100 -4.60 -18.64 -5.23
C ASP A 100 -5.37 -18.93 -6.51
N VAL A 101 -5.03 -20.04 -7.17
CA VAL A 101 -5.70 -20.48 -8.39
C VAL A 101 -6.83 -21.44 -8.00
N TYR A 102 -8.06 -21.02 -8.26
CA TYR A 102 -9.25 -21.85 -8.04
C TYR A 102 -9.71 -22.48 -9.36
N ASN A 103 -10.25 -23.70 -9.29
CA ASN A 103 -10.91 -24.40 -10.40
C ASN A 103 -10.03 -24.57 -11.66
N ASN A 104 -8.70 -24.65 -11.51
CA ASN A 104 -7.73 -24.68 -12.60
C ASN A 104 -7.82 -23.48 -13.59
N ASP A 105 -8.50 -22.39 -13.19
CA ASP A 105 -8.59 -21.18 -14.01
C ASP A 105 -7.41 -20.25 -13.73
N ILE A 106 -6.29 -20.58 -14.35
CA ILE A 106 -5.04 -19.82 -14.26
C ILE A 106 -5.21 -18.43 -14.91
N ALA A 107 -6.02 -18.34 -15.98
CA ALA A 107 -6.20 -17.09 -16.72
C ALA A 107 -6.90 -16.03 -15.88
N SER A 108 -7.97 -16.40 -15.16
CA SER A 108 -8.66 -15.50 -14.24
C SER A 108 -7.78 -15.12 -13.06
N ALA A 109 -7.02 -16.06 -12.49
CA ALA A 109 -6.07 -15.76 -11.42
C ALA A 109 -5.01 -14.73 -11.87
N PHE A 110 -4.49 -14.84 -13.10
CA PHE A 110 -3.56 -13.86 -13.66
C PHE A 110 -4.18 -12.46 -13.85
N ARG A 111 -5.44 -12.39 -14.29
CA ARG A 111 -6.18 -11.11 -14.40
C ARG A 111 -6.37 -10.46 -13.02
N GLN A 112 -6.73 -11.25 -12.02
CA GLN A 112 -6.83 -10.79 -10.63
C GLN A 112 -5.50 -10.28 -10.11
N LEU A 113 -4.42 -11.03 -10.32
CA LEU A 113 -3.07 -10.62 -9.93
C LEU A 113 -2.67 -9.31 -10.63
N SER A 114 -2.89 -9.19 -11.93
CA SER A 114 -2.61 -7.97 -12.70
C SER A 114 -3.38 -6.76 -12.14
N SER A 115 -4.66 -6.94 -11.82
CA SER A 115 -5.49 -5.90 -11.18
C SER A 115 -4.89 -5.48 -9.83
N LYS A 116 -4.53 -6.44 -8.95
CA LYS A 116 -3.87 -6.15 -7.67
C LYS A 116 -2.55 -5.38 -7.85
N LEU A 117 -1.73 -5.74 -8.84
CA LEU A 117 -0.46 -5.05 -9.12
C LEU A 117 -0.67 -3.60 -9.58
N THR A 118 -1.68 -3.36 -10.42
CA THR A 118 -2.01 -2.01 -10.92
C THR A 118 -2.65 -1.13 -9.86
N ALA A 119 -3.56 -1.68 -9.04
CA ALA A 119 -4.17 -0.97 -7.92
C ALA A 119 -3.12 -0.46 -6.91
N ASN A 120 -2.09 -1.27 -6.65
CA ASN A 120 -0.97 -0.91 -5.79
C ASN A 120 0.14 -0.12 -6.49
N ASN A 121 -0.03 0.25 -7.76
CA ASN A 121 0.94 1.02 -8.57
C ASN A 121 2.37 0.42 -8.67
N ILE A 122 2.55 -0.87 -8.41
CA ILE A 122 3.88 -1.52 -8.29
C ILE A 122 4.73 -1.35 -9.56
N ALA A 123 4.11 -1.50 -10.74
CA ALA A 123 4.82 -1.37 -12.02
C ALA A 123 5.25 0.08 -12.31
N VAL A 124 4.47 1.06 -11.84
CA VAL A 124 4.79 2.49 -11.98
C VAL A 124 5.93 2.84 -11.03
N ASP A 125 5.83 2.41 -9.77
CA ASP A 125 6.86 2.65 -8.75
C ASP A 125 8.20 2.04 -9.14
N ARG A 126 8.20 0.80 -9.66
CA ARG A 126 9.40 0.18 -10.21
C ARG A 126 10.04 1.03 -11.31
N ARG A 127 9.23 1.67 -12.17
CA ARG A 127 9.73 2.53 -13.25
C ARG A 127 10.27 3.85 -12.71
N THR A 128 9.61 4.47 -11.75
CA THR A 128 10.02 5.76 -11.17
C THR A 128 11.26 5.62 -10.30
N GLN A 129 11.42 4.49 -9.60
CA GLN A 129 12.59 4.19 -8.78
C GLN A 129 13.86 3.89 -9.60
N ARG A 130 13.73 3.61 -10.91
CA ARG A 130 14.87 3.26 -11.77
C ARG A 130 15.93 4.36 -11.83
N PHE A 131 15.52 5.64 -11.80
CA PHE A 131 16.42 6.78 -11.91
C PHE A 131 16.09 7.83 -10.87
N TYR A 132 17.13 8.43 -10.29
CA TYR A 132 16.96 9.54 -9.36
C TYR A 132 16.38 10.77 -10.09
N MET A 133 15.36 11.37 -9.49
CA MET A 133 14.81 12.65 -9.91
C MET A 133 14.98 13.67 -8.79
N LYS A 134 15.37 14.90 -9.14
CA LYS A 134 15.48 15.99 -8.16
C LYS A 134 14.13 16.23 -7.47
N PRO A 135 14.10 16.49 -6.15
CA PRO A 135 12.85 16.59 -5.38
C PRO A 135 11.91 17.69 -5.91
N GLY A 136 12.44 18.83 -6.35
CA GLY A 136 11.63 19.89 -6.95
C GLY A 136 10.89 19.43 -8.22
N LYS A 137 11.54 18.60 -9.05
CA LYS A 137 10.92 18.08 -10.27
C LYS A 137 9.88 17.00 -9.95
N VAL A 138 10.12 16.17 -8.93
CA VAL A 138 9.13 15.20 -8.44
C VAL A 138 7.88 15.90 -7.92
N ALA A 139 8.04 16.99 -7.16
CA ALA A 139 6.92 17.78 -6.65
C ALA A 139 6.11 18.46 -7.77
N GLU A 140 6.78 19.04 -8.77
CA GLU A 140 6.15 19.63 -9.95
C GLU A 140 5.32 18.59 -10.72
N LEU A 141 5.90 17.41 -10.97
CA LEU A 141 5.23 16.31 -11.65
C LEU A 141 4.00 15.84 -10.84
N LYS A 142 4.13 15.67 -9.52
CA LYS A 142 3.02 15.28 -8.63
C LYS A 142 1.88 16.30 -8.68
N LYS A 143 2.19 17.60 -8.66
CA LYS A 143 1.21 18.69 -8.78
C LYS A 143 0.49 18.66 -10.13
N SER A 144 1.24 18.51 -11.23
CA SER A 144 0.68 18.41 -12.58
C SER A 144 -0.24 17.18 -12.73
N GLN A 145 0.17 16.02 -12.21
CA GLN A 145 -0.65 14.80 -12.24
C GLN A 145 -1.92 14.94 -11.39
N ARG A 146 -1.84 15.58 -10.21
CA ARG A 146 -3.02 15.89 -9.38
C ARG A 146 -4.00 16.77 -10.15
N HIS A 147 -3.54 17.86 -10.75
CA HIS A 147 -4.38 18.75 -11.56
C HIS A 147 -5.06 18.00 -12.71
N ARG A 148 -4.33 17.15 -13.44
CA ARG A 148 -4.91 16.35 -14.53
C ARG A 148 -6.01 15.40 -14.03
N ARG A 149 -5.83 14.77 -12.87
CA ARG A 149 -6.85 13.90 -12.26
C ARG A 149 -8.10 14.68 -11.88
N GLU A 150 -7.94 15.82 -11.22
CA GLU A 150 -9.05 16.68 -10.80
C GLU A 150 -9.83 17.25 -11.97
N PHE A 151 -9.11 17.71 -13.00
CA PHE A 151 -9.71 18.16 -14.25
C PHE A 151 -10.55 17.06 -14.90
N MET A 152 -10.00 15.86 -15.03
CA MET A 152 -10.71 14.74 -15.65
C MET A 152 -11.94 14.30 -14.84
N MET A 153 -11.86 14.36 -13.51
CA MET A 153 -13.01 14.09 -12.64
C MET A 153 -14.13 15.12 -12.85
N GLY A 154 -13.79 16.41 -12.89
CA GLY A 154 -14.74 17.49 -13.19
C GLY A 154 -15.35 17.38 -14.59
N PHE A 155 -14.53 17.05 -15.59
CA PHE A 155 -14.98 16.83 -16.96
C PHE A 155 -15.96 15.65 -17.06
N LYS A 156 -15.66 14.51 -16.43
CA LYS A 156 -16.57 13.35 -16.39
C LYS A 156 -17.90 13.70 -15.72
N ARG A 157 -17.85 14.38 -14.57
CA ARG A 157 -19.05 14.88 -13.90
C ARG A 157 -19.90 15.78 -14.81
N LEU A 158 -19.27 16.70 -15.55
CA LEU A 158 -19.98 17.55 -16.50
C LEU A 158 -20.63 16.74 -17.62
N MET A 159 -19.91 15.76 -18.18
CA MET A 159 -20.46 14.85 -19.20
C MET A 159 -21.65 14.05 -18.67
N ASP A 160 -21.61 13.63 -17.41
CA ASP A 160 -22.73 12.90 -16.80
C ASP A 160 -23.97 13.79 -16.63
N ILE A 161 -23.78 15.08 -16.27
CA ILE A 161 -24.87 16.07 -16.25
C ILE A 161 -25.45 16.30 -17.65
N VAL A 162 -24.59 16.46 -18.67
CA VAL A 162 -25.02 16.66 -20.06
C VAL A 162 -25.80 15.45 -20.57
N LYS A 163 -25.34 14.23 -20.26
CA LYS A 163 -26.06 12.99 -20.59
C LYS A 163 -27.40 12.91 -19.88
N ASP A 164 -27.46 13.30 -18.61
CA ASP A 164 -28.69 13.34 -17.84
C ASP A 164 -29.68 14.36 -18.42
N ALA A 165 -29.18 15.53 -18.80
CA ALA A 165 -29.98 16.59 -19.41
C ALA A 165 -30.58 16.13 -20.75
N LYS A 166 -29.75 15.54 -21.61
CA LYS A 166 -30.18 14.92 -22.86
C LYS A 166 -31.25 13.84 -22.63
N ARG A 167 -31.08 12.99 -21.61
CA ARG A 167 -32.05 11.94 -21.26
C ARG A 167 -33.40 12.49 -20.82
N LYS A 168 -33.40 13.65 -20.14
CA LYS A 168 -34.61 14.36 -19.69
C LYS A 168 -35.23 15.24 -20.78
N GLY A 169 -34.49 15.53 -21.85
CA GLY A 169 -34.97 16.35 -22.97
C GLY A 169 -34.80 17.86 -22.77
N TYR A 170 -33.83 18.28 -21.94
CA TYR A 170 -33.41 19.69 -21.87
C TYR A 170 -32.49 20.08 -23.03
#